data_AF-N1UXX5-F1
#
_entry.id   AF-N1UXX5-F1
#
_cell.length_a   1.000
_cell.length_b   1.000
_cell.length_c   1.000
_cell.angle_alpha   90.00
_cell.angle_beta   90.00
_cell.angle_gamma   90.00
#
_symmetry.space_group_name_H-M   'P 1'
#
loop_
_entity.id
_entity.type
_entity.pdbx_description
1 polymer ?
#
loop_
_entity_poly.entity_id
_entity_poly.type
_entity_poly.pdbx_seq_one_letter_code
_entity_poly.pdbx_strand_id
1 'polypeptide(L)'
;MENQISRFLIFLTVFTLIIGLGYTYTGFRLIPNLSTQGWISWLGWTLIVLFTLSIPVSYYISLTSKREGIQTAFSYLAFTGLGFFTILFSLVLLKDITTVSFYGLTKFFPSQNIIESETEELIQRKEFLNRVLSFSVLGLAGGLTGIGFYQAHKKLKVISVEVIEKNLHTSLDGFRIVQISDVHIGPTIKKVF
;
A
#
# COMPACT_ATOMS: atom_id res chain seq x y z
N MET A 1 -3.33 32.81 -8.87
CA MET A 1 -3.07 31.47 -9.45
C MET A 1 -1.69 30.94 -9.07
N GLU A 2 -0.64 31.77 -9.13
CA GLU A 2 0.75 31.41 -8.78
C GLU A 2 0.90 30.79 -7.36
N ASN A 3 0.24 31.37 -6.36
CA ASN A 3 0.25 30.82 -5.00
C ASN A 3 -0.37 29.42 -4.87
N GLN A 4 -1.31 29.04 -5.74
CA GLN A 4 -1.91 27.69 -5.67
C GLN A 4 -0.99 26.63 -6.30
N ILE A 5 -0.34 26.96 -7.42
CA ILE A 5 0.63 26.08 -8.08
C ILE A 5 1.84 25.83 -7.16
N SER A 6 2.37 26.89 -6.55
CA SER A 6 3.48 26.77 -5.58
C SER A 6 3.12 25.88 -4.39
N ARG A 7 1.96 26.11 -3.76
CA ARG A 7 1.47 25.26 -2.65
C ARG A 7 1.31 23.80 -3.05
N PHE A 8 0.80 23.56 -4.26
CA PHE A 8 0.64 22.20 -4.77
C PHE A 8 2.00 21.51 -5.02
N LEU A 9 2.97 22.20 -5.60
CA LEU A 9 4.32 21.66 -5.81
C LEU A 9 5.04 21.35 -4.50
N ILE A 10 4.88 22.21 -3.49
CA ILE A 10 5.37 21.95 -2.13
C ILE A 10 4.72 20.68 -1.58
N PHE A 11 3.38 20.56 -1.68
CA PHE A 11 2.66 19.36 -1.25
C PHE A 11 3.20 18.10 -1.95
N LEU A 12 3.31 18.10 -3.28
CA LEU A 12 3.78 16.95 -4.05
C LEU A 12 5.21 16.56 -3.65
N THR A 13 6.07 17.55 -3.41
CA THR A 13 7.46 17.33 -2.99
C THR A 13 7.51 16.70 -1.60
N VAL A 14 6.80 17.29 -0.63
CA VAL A 14 6.73 16.77 0.75
C VAL A 14 6.12 15.36 0.77
N PHE A 15 5.05 15.13 0.02
CA PHE A 15 4.40 13.82 -0.08
C PHE A 15 5.35 12.77 -0.67
N THR A 16 6.04 13.10 -1.77
CA THR A 16 7.03 12.22 -2.40
C THR A 16 8.21 11.94 -1.46
N LEU A 17 8.65 12.95 -0.68
CA LEU A 17 9.70 12.78 0.33
C LEU A 17 9.28 11.80 1.42
N ILE A 18 8.07 11.97 1.99
CA ILE A 18 7.55 11.08 3.04
C ILE A 18 7.46 9.64 2.53
N ILE A 19 6.93 9.45 1.32
CA ILE A 19 6.83 8.13 0.69
C ILE A 19 8.22 7.55 0.41
N GLY A 20 9.14 8.36 -0.11
CA GLY A 20 10.52 7.95 -0.38
C GLY A 20 11.24 7.50 0.89
N LEU A 21 11.05 8.21 2.01
CA LEU A 21 11.58 7.82 3.32
C LEU A 21 10.99 6.48 3.79
N GLY A 22 9.68 6.31 3.68
CA GLY A 22 9.02 5.07 4.06
C GLY A 22 9.48 3.87 3.20
N TYR A 23 9.58 4.05 1.89
CA TYR A 23 10.11 3.01 1.00
C TYR A 23 11.58 2.69 1.29
N THR A 24 12.38 3.72 1.56
CA THR A 24 13.80 3.55 1.90
C THR A 24 13.96 2.76 3.19
N TYR A 25 13.17 3.08 4.22
CA TYR A 25 13.10 2.30 5.46
C TYR A 25 12.70 0.84 5.17
N THR A 26 11.64 0.61 4.40
CA THR A 26 11.21 -0.74 4.00
C THR A 26 12.31 -1.48 3.22
N GLY A 27 13.01 -0.80 2.32
CA GLY A 27 14.14 -1.33 1.55
C GLY A 27 15.28 -1.81 2.45
N PHE A 28 15.70 -0.97 3.40
CA PHE A 28 16.74 -1.35 4.37
C PHE A 28 16.35 -2.56 5.24
N ARG A 29 15.05 -2.75 5.53
CA ARG A 29 14.58 -3.89 6.32
C ARG A 29 14.43 -5.19 5.53
N LEU A 30 14.09 -5.10 4.24
CA LEU A 30 13.79 -6.28 3.44
C LEU A 30 14.95 -6.72 2.55
N ILE A 31 15.58 -5.79 1.83
CA ILE A 31 16.57 -6.11 0.79
C ILE A 31 17.72 -6.99 1.31
N PRO A 32 18.39 -6.66 2.43
CA PRO A 32 19.48 -7.49 2.95
C PRO A 32 19.06 -8.91 3.34
N ASN A 33 17.81 -9.07 3.78
CA ASN A 33 17.27 -10.35 4.23
C ASN A 33 16.80 -11.24 3.07
N LEU A 34 16.51 -10.68 1.89
CA LEU A 34 16.03 -11.45 0.74
C LEU A 34 17.18 -12.15 0.02
N SER A 35 18.26 -11.41 -0.23
CA SER A 35 19.41 -11.92 -0.96
C SER A 35 20.69 -11.19 -0.58
N THR A 36 21.78 -11.94 -0.48
CA THR A 36 23.14 -11.42 -0.34
C THR A 36 23.75 -11.00 -1.68
N GLN A 37 23.07 -11.30 -2.80
CA GLN A 37 23.57 -11.01 -4.13
C GLN A 37 23.37 -9.53 -4.49
N GLY A 38 24.46 -8.86 -4.86
CA GLY A 38 24.47 -7.40 -5.10
C GLY A 38 23.50 -6.94 -6.18
N TRP A 39 23.32 -7.71 -7.26
CA TRP A 39 22.41 -7.32 -8.35
C TRP A 39 20.93 -7.32 -7.93
N ILE A 40 20.51 -8.23 -7.05
CA ILE A 40 19.14 -8.28 -6.50
C ILE A 40 18.91 -7.06 -5.60
N SER A 41 19.92 -6.66 -4.84
CA SER A 41 19.85 -5.44 -4.02
C SER A 41 19.71 -4.19 -4.88
N TRP A 42 20.51 -4.07 -5.95
CA TRP A 42 20.39 -2.98 -6.91
C TRP A 42 19.01 -2.94 -7.60
N LEU A 43 18.49 -4.10 -7.99
CA LEU A 43 17.15 -4.21 -8.56
C LEU A 43 16.09 -3.73 -7.57
N GLY A 44 16.17 -4.14 -6.29
CA GLY A 44 15.24 -3.70 -5.24
C GLY A 44 15.25 -2.19 -5.02
N TRP A 45 16.44 -1.58 -4.93
CA TRP A 45 16.58 -0.13 -4.79
C TRP A 45 16.10 0.62 -6.03
N THR A 46 16.36 0.09 -7.23
CA THR A 46 15.85 0.66 -8.48
C THR A 46 14.32 0.65 -8.50
N LEU A 47 13.69 -0.47 -8.12
CA LEU A 47 12.24 -0.57 -8.02
C LEU A 47 11.66 0.42 -6.99
N ILE A 48 12.31 0.62 -5.85
CA ILE A 48 11.91 1.62 -4.85
C ILE A 48 11.90 3.04 -5.45
N VAL A 49 12.96 3.41 -6.17
CA VAL A 49 13.03 4.72 -6.84
C VAL A 49 11.93 4.86 -7.88
N LEU A 50 11.71 3.84 -8.71
CA LEU A 50 10.65 3.83 -9.72
C LEU A 50 9.26 3.97 -9.10
N PHE A 51 8.96 3.24 -8.03
CA PHE A 51 7.67 3.36 -7.34
C PHE A 51 7.50 4.71 -6.66
N THR A 52 8.54 5.25 -6.03
CA THR A 52 8.48 6.58 -5.39
C THR A 52 8.22 7.68 -6.43
N LEU A 53 8.92 7.63 -7.56
CA LEU A 53 8.77 8.61 -8.64
C LEU A 53 7.49 8.42 -9.46
N SER A 54 6.84 7.26 -9.37
CA SER A 54 5.60 7.00 -10.11
C SER A 54 4.50 8.03 -9.84
N ILE A 55 4.43 8.56 -8.61
CA ILE A 55 3.41 9.51 -8.17
C ILE A 55 3.62 10.88 -8.84
N PRO A 56 4.76 11.57 -8.68
CA PRO A 56 4.98 12.85 -9.35
C PRO A 56 4.99 12.72 -10.87
N VAL A 57 5.46 11.59 -11.43
CA VAL A 57 5.40 11.33 -12.87
C VAL A 57 3.96 11.17 -13.36
N SER A 58 3.13 10.39 -12.65
CA SER A 58 1.71 10.22 -12.99
C SER A 58 0.95 11.54 -12.94
N TYR A 59 1.25 12.38 -11.95
CA TYR A 59 0.74 13.75 -11.87
C TYR A 59 1.19 14.61 -13.05
N TYR A 60 2.48 14.61 -13.39
CA TYR A 60 2.98 15.39 -14.52
C TYR A 60 2.31 14.98 -15.84
N ILE A 61 2.10 13.67 -16.03
CA ILE A 61 1.44 13.12 -17.21
C ILE A 61 -0.05 13.49 -17.24
N SER A 62 -0.73 13.54 -16.10
CA SER A 62 -2.14 13.96 -16.04
C SER A 62 -2.33 15.42 -16.45
N LEU A 63 -1.33 16.27 -16.25
CA LEU A 63 -1.34 17.67 -16.70
C LEU A 63 -0.98 17.86 -18.18
N THR A 64 -0.04 17.06 -18.69
CA THR A 64 0.59 17.33 -20.01
C THR A 64 0.04 16.46 -21.14
N SER A 65 -0.33 15.22 -20.84
CA SER A 65 -0.83 14.30 -21.85
C SER A 65 -2.31 14.55 -22.10
N LYS A 66 -2.73 14.67 -23.36
CA LYS A 66 -4.15 14.62 -23.75
C LYS A 66 -4.63 13.21 -24.06
N ARG A 67 -3.72 12.23 -24.12
CA ARG A 67 -4.03 10.84 -24.48
C ARG A 67 -4.50 10.10 -23.24
N GLU A 68 -5.79 9.77 -23.23
CA GLU A 68 -6.43 9.09 -22.09
C GLU A 68 -5.75 7.78 -21.67
N GLY A 69 -5.32 6.95 -22.63
CA GLY A 69 -4.68 5.67 -22.32
C GLY A 69 -3.38 5.81 -21.53
N ILE A 70 -2.58 6.84 -21.83
CA ILE A 70 -1.31 7.09 -21.12
C ILE A 70 -1.61 7.57 -19.69
N GLN A 71 -2.54 8.52 -19.53
CA GLN A 71 -2.95 8.98 -18.20
C GLN A 71 -3.46 7.83 -17.33
N THR A 72 -4.31 6.97 -17.89
CA THR A 72 -4.87 5.82 -17.18
C THR A 72 -3.80 4.82 -16.81
N ALA A 73 -2.85 4.49 -17.70
CA ALA A 73 -1.76 3.56 -17.39
C ALA A 73 -0.88 4.05 -16.22
N PHE A 74 -0.49 5.34 -16.24
CA PHE A 74 0.31 5.91 -15.15
C PHE A 74 -0.49 6.10 -13.86
N SER A 75 -1.80 6.36 -13.94
CA SER A 75 -2.68 6.38 -12.76
C SER A 75 -2.76 5.00 -12.12
N TYR A 76 -2.91 3.94 -12.91
CA TYR A 76 -2.87 2.56 -12.42
C TYR A 76 -1.56 2.24 -11.74
N LEU A 77 -0.44 2.61 -12.35
CA LEU A 77 0.89 2.36 -11.79
C LEU A 77 1.07 3.09 -10.45
N ALA A 78 0.73 4.39 -10.39
CA ALA A 78 0.89 5.20 -9.18
C ALA A 78 -0.04 4.74 -8.05
N PHE A 79 -1.34 4.54 -8.32
CA PHE A 79 -2.29 4.16 -7.27
C PHE A 79 -2.13 2.72 -6.80
N THR A 80 -1.83 1.79 -7.71
CA THR A 80 -1.53 0.40 -7.31
C THR A 80 -0.21 0.34 -6.55
N GLY A 81 0.81 1.08 -7.00
CA GLY A 81 2.09 1.20 -6.30
C GLY A 81 1.92 1.79 -4.90
N LEU A 82 1.10 2.84 -4.75
CA LEU A 82 0.79 3.45 -3.46
C LEU A 82 0.02 2.49 -2.52
N GLY A 83 -0.92 1.71 -3.07
CA GLY A 83 -1.61 0.66 -2.31
C GLY A 83 -0.66 -0.45 -1.85
N PHE A 84 0.21 -0.92 -2.75
CA PHE A 84 1.26 -1.89 -2.42
C PHE A 84 2.20 -1.35 -1.34
N PHE A 85 2.66 -0.10 -1.48
CA PHE A 85 3.51 0.57 -0.49
C PHE A 85 2.88 0.58 0.89
N THR A 86 1.64 1.06 1.00
CA THR A 86 0.99 1.23 2.31
C THR A 86 0.84 -0.12 3.02
N ILE A 87 0.42 -1.16 2.30
CA ILE A 87 0.34 -2.52 2.86
C ILE A 87 1.72 -3.03 3.26
N LEU A 88 2.72 -2.93 2.37
CA LEU A 88 4.07 -3.43 2.63
C LEU A 88 4.71 -2.73 3.83
N PHE A 89 4.65 -1.41 3.85
CA PHE A 89 5.17 -0.57 4.93
C PHE A 89 4.51 -0.91 6.26
N SER A 90 3.18 -1.05 6.30
CA SER A 90 2.46 -1.46 7.51
C SER A 90 2.88 -2.84 8.02
N LEU A 91 3.06 -3.82 7.12
CA LEU A 91 3.52 -5.16 7.50
C LEU A 91 4.97 -5.15 8.01
N VAL A 92 5.85 -4.35 7.41
CA VAL A 92 7.24 -4.19 7.89
C VAL A 92 7.27 -3.50 9.26
N LEU A 93 6.48 -2.44 9.46
CA LEU A 93 6.35 -1.81 10.78
C LEU A 93 5.84 -2.81 11.82
N LEU A 94 4.83 -3.60 11.48
CA LEU A 94 4.31 -4.62 12.39
C LEU A 94 5.38 -5.68 12.74
N LYS A 95 6.15 -6.15 11.75
CA LYS A 95 7.31 -7.04 11.96
C LYS A 95 8.34 -6.42 12.91
N ASP A 96 8.69 -5.15 12.71
CA ASP A 96 9.68 -4.46 13.54
C ASP A 96 9.17 -4.29 14.98
N ILE A 97 7.92 -3.85 15.16
CA ILE A 97 7.30 -3.69 16.48
C ILE A 97 7.26 -5.02 17.22
N THR A 98 6.78 -6.09 16.58
CA THR A 98 6.73 -7.43 17.19
C THR A 98 8.11 -7.94 17.59
N THR A 99 9.13 -7.71 16.75
CA THR A 99 10.51 -8.10 17.06
C THR A 99 11.05 -7.33 18.28
N VAL A 100 10.83 -6.02 18.34
CA VAL A 100 11.27 -5.17 19.46
C VAL A 100 10.53 -5.55 20.76
N SER A 101 9.22 -5.77 20.68
CA SER A 101 8.42 -6.21 21.84
C SER A 101 8.91 -7.55 22.39
N PHE A 102 9.21 -8.52 21.52
CA PHE A 102 9.72 -9.81 21.95
C PHE A 102 11.10 -9.69 22.60
N TYR A 103 12.02 -8.93 21.98
CA TYR A 103 13.33 -8.66 22.56
C TYR A 103 13.23 -7.99 23.95
N GLY A 104 12.35 -6.99 24.09
CA GLY A 104 12.08 -6.32 25.36
C GLY A 104 11.62 -7.31 26.44
N LEU A 105 10.63 -8.15 26.14
CA LEU A 105 10.12 -9.16 27.07
C LEU A 105 11.20 -10.14 27.53
N THR A 106 12.02 -10.65 26.59
CA THR A 106 13.11 -11.58 26.94
C THR A 106 14.19 -10.97 27.84
N LYS A 107 14.37 -9.64 27.79
CA LYS A 107 15.30 -8.93 28.68
C LYS A 107 14.77 -8.81 30.12
N PHE A 108 13.44 -8.77 30.29
CA PHE A 108 12.81 -8.76 31.61
C PHE A 108 12.76 -10.13 32.30
N PHE A 109 12.83 -11.22 31.52
CA PHE A 109 12.90 -12.59 32.02
C PHE A 109 14.22 -13.24 31.60
N PRO A 110 15.35 -12.92 32.28
CA PRO A 110 16.66 -13.47 31.90
C PRO A 110 16.67 -14.99 32.09
N SER A 111 16.75 -15.73 30.99
CA SER A 111 17.08 -17.16 31.00
C SER A 111 18.58 -17.31 31.22
N GLN A 112 18.97 -18.06 32.25
CA GLN A 112 20.32 -18.02 32.82
C GLN A 112 21.38 -18.92 32.17
N ASN A 113 21.06 -19.58 31.04
CA ASN A 113 22.00 -20.50 30.40
C ASN A 113 22.10 -20.20 28.90
N ILE A 114 23.15 -19.51 28.49
CA ILE A 114 23.59 -19.51 27.08
C ILE A 114 25.07 -19.86 27.10
N ILE A 115 25.38 -21.08 26.65
CA ILE A 115 26.74 -21.57 26.46
C ILE A 115 27.26 -20.96 25.15
N GLU A 116 28.53 -20.54 25.10
CA GLU A 116 29.11 -19.85 23.94
C GLU A 116 28.94 -20.63 22.61
N SER A 117 28.91 -21.97 22.65
CA SER A 117 28.67 -22.84 21.49
C SER A 117 27.24 -22.78 20.92
N GLU A 118 26.24 -22.37 21.71
CA GLU A 118 24.86 -22.20 21.24
C GLU A 118 24.68 -20.88 20.47
N THR A 119 25.63 -19.94 20.59
CA THR A 119 25.49 -18.59 20.04
C THR A 119 25.51 -18.58 18.50
N GLU A 120 26.37 -19.38 17.87
CA GLU A 120 26.46 -19.45 16.41
C GLU A 120 25.20 -20.07 15.79
N GLU A 121 24.69 -21.16 16.38
CA GLU A 121 23.46 -21.81 15.92
C GLU A 121 22.23 -20.89 16.09
N LEU A 122 22.17 -20.15 17.19
CA LEU A 122 21.11 -19.16 17.44
C LEU A 122 21.15 -18.01 16.44
N ILE A 123 22.33 -17.55 16.02
CA ILE A 123 22.47 -16.52 14.98
C ILE A 123 21.94 -17.03 13.64
N GLN A 124 22.35 -18.22 13.21
CA GLN A 124 21.88 -18.82 11.95
C GLN A 124 20.36 -19.03 11.93
N ARG A 125 19.78 -19.51 13.04
CA ARG A 125 18.32 -19.67 13.19
C ARG A 125 17.58 -18.33 13.09
N LYS A 126 18.10 -17.27 13.72
CA LYS A 126 17.53 -15.91 13.64
C LYS A 126 17.59 -15.34 12.23
N GLU A 127 18.71 -15.51 11.52
CA GLU A 127 18.86 -15.08 10.14
C GLU A 127 17.89 -15.82 9.20
N PHE A 128 17.77 -17.14 9.35
CA PHE A 128 16.81 -17.95 8.61
C PHE A 128 15.36 -17.49 8.85
N LEU A 129 14.96 -17.31 10.11
CA LEU A 129 13.62 -16.81 10.46
C LEU A 129 13.35 -15.42 9.88
N ASN A 130 14.33 -14.50 9.97
CA ASN A 130 14.21 -13.16 9.40
C ASN A 130 14.07 -13.17 7.88
N ARG A 131 14.77 -14.08 7.21
CA ARG A 131 14.66 -14.29 5.77
C ARG A 131 13.27 -14.79 5.38
N VAL A 132 12.79 -15.85 6.04
CA VAL A 132 11.43 -16.38 5.83
C VAL A 132 10.38 -15.30 6.07
N LEU A 133 10.47 -14.57 7.18
CA LEU A 133 9.55 -13.46 7.49
C LEU A 133 9.57 -12.37 6.42
N SER A 134 10.74 -12.03 5.88
CA SER A 134 10.87 -10.99 4.86
C SER A 134 10.23 -11.41 3.53
N PHE A 135 10.39 -12.68 3.13
CA PHE A 135 9.67 -13.24 1.98
C PHE A 135 8.17 -13.32 2.22
N SER A 136 7.74 -13.74 3.42
CA SER A 136 6.32 -13.79 3.79
C SER A 136 5.67 -12.42 3.76
N VAL A 137 6.33 -11.38 4.28
CA VAL A 137 5.83 -10.00 4.24
C VAL A 137 5.65 -9.51 2.81
N LEU A 138 6.60 -9.78 1.91
CA LEU A 138 6.48 -9.43 0.49
C LEU A 138 5.35 -10.20 -0.19
N GLY A 139 5.26 -11.51 0.05
CA GLY A 139 4.22 -12.36 -0.51
C GLY A 139 2.83 -11.92 -0.06
N LEU A 140 2.65 -11.65 1.24
CA LEU A 140 1.41 -11.13 1.81
C LEU A 140 1.06 -9.75 1.26
N ALA A 141 2.03 -8.84 1.16
CA ALA A 141 1.79 -7.52 0.58
C ALA A 141 1.32 -7.62 -0.88
N GLY A 142 1.96 -8.48 -1.68
CA GLY A 142 1.54 -8.75 -3.07
C GLY A 142 0.13 -9.35 -3.15
N GLY A 143 -0.17 -10.37 -2.32
CA GLY A 143 -1.48 -11.01 -2.28
C GLY A 143 -2.60 -10.06 -1.85
N LEU A 144 -2.39 -9.30 -0.77
CA LEU A 144 -3.34 -8.29 -0.30
C LEU A 144 -3.53 -7.15 -1.31
N THR A 145 -2.46 -6.74 -2.00
CA THR A 145 -2.56 -5.77 -3.09
C THR A 145 -3.44 -6.29 -4.22
N GLY A 146 -3.27 -7.56 -4.63
CA GLY A 146 -4.12 -8.18 -5.64
C GLY A 146 -5.59 -8.27 -5.22
N ILE A 147 -5.86 -8.66 -3.97
CA ILE A 147 -7.21 -8.69 -3.39
C ILE A 147 -7.81 -7.28 -3.35
N GLY A 148 -7.04 -6.29 -2.90
CA GLY A 148 -7.46 -4.89 -2.85
C GLY A 148 -7.76 -4.32 -4.23
N PHE A 149 -6.90 -4.59 -5.21
CA PHE A 149 -7.08 -4.22 -6.60
C PHE A 149 -8.37 -4.80 -7.18
N TYR A 150 -8.63 -6.09 -6.95
CA TYR A 150 -9.87 -6.75 -7.38
C TYR A 150 -11.11 -6.12 -6.72
N GLN A 151 -11.05 -5.86 -5.41
CA GLN A 151 -12.16 -5.25 -4.68
C GLN A 151 -12.46 -3.82 -5.13
N ALA A 152 -11.42 -3.03 -5.44
CA ALA A 152 -11.58 -1.66 -5.92
C ALA A 152 -12.29 -1.56 -7.28
N HIS A 153 -12.31 -2.65 -8.06
CA HIS A 153 -12.97 -2.72 -9.37
C HIS A 153 -14.32 -3.46 -9.33
N LYS A 154 -14.82 -3.83 -8.14
CA LYS A 154 -16.16 -4.42 -8.03
C LYS A 154 -17.23 -3.41 -8.43
N LYS A 155 -18.28 -3.91 -9.09
CA LYS A 155 -19.43 -3.12 -9.52
C LYS A 155 -20.18 -2.55 -8.32
N LEU A 156 -20.85 -1.40 -8.54
CA LEU A 156 -21.75 -0.79 -7.56
C LEU A 156 -22.78 -1.79 -7.08
N LYS A 157 -22.93 -1.89 -5.75
CA LYS A 157 -23.93 -2.75 -5.12
C LYS A 157 -25.28 -2.05 -5.19
N VAL A 158 -26.27 -2.70 -5.80
CA VAL A 158 -27.66 -2.26 -5.76
C VAL A 158 -28.32 -2.89 -4.53
N ILE A 159 -28.85 -2.05 -3.65
CA ILE A 159 -29.56 -2.48 -2.45
C ILE A 159 -31.00 -1.99 -2.60
N SER A 160 -31.95 -2.92 -2.70
CA SER A 160 -33.37 -2.60 -2.70
C SER A 160 -33.86 -2.56 -1.25
N VAL A 161 -34.38 -1.41 -0.83
CA VAL A 161 -34.97 -1.22 0.50
C VAL A 161 -36.44 -0.89 0.31
N GLU A 162 -37.30 -1.68 0.93
CA GLU A 162 -38.74 -1.39 1.01
C GLU A 162 -38.98 -0.51 2.24
N VAL A 163 -39.58 0.66 2.02
CA VAL A 163 -39.90 1.61 3.09
C VAL A 163 -41.40 1.55 3.32
N ILE A 164 -41.81 0.99 4.46
CA ILE A 164 -43.22 0.88 4.86
C ILE A 164 -43.55 2.03 5.80
N GLU A 165 -44.41 2.95 5.36
CA GLU A 165 -44.88 4.09 6.15
C GLU A 165 -46.39 4.00 6.37
N LYS A 166 -46.84 4.14 7.62
CA LYS A 166 -48.24 3.91 8.00
C LYS A 166 -49.18 5.00 7.48
N ASN A 167 -48.67 6.22 7.35
CA ASN A 167 -49.43 7.39 6.89
C ASN A 167 -49.01 7.84 5.48
N LEU A 168 -48.59 6.90 4.62
CA LEU A 168 -48.19 7.23 3.26
C LEU A 168 -49.40 7.66 2.43
N HIS A 169 -49.29 8.81 1.76
CA HIS A 169 -50.33 9.27 0.85
C HIS A 169 -50.52 8.28 -0.31
N THR A 170 -51.76 7.98 -0.69
CA THR A 170 -52.08 6.95 -1.69
C THR A 170 -51.41 7.16 -3.04
N SER A 171 -51.18 8.41 -3.43
CA SER A 171 -50.46 8.76 -4.67
C SER A 171 -48.98 8.38 -4.69
N LEU A 172 -48.40 8.05 -3.53
CA LEU A 172 -47.00 7.63 -3.40
C LEU A 172 -46.85 6.11 -3.27
N ASP A 173 -47.96 5.36 -3.31
CA ASP A 173 -47.91 3.90 -3.30
C ASP A 173 -47.22 3.38 -4.57
N GLY A 174 -46.24 2.49 -4.38
CA GLY A 174 -45.37 1.99 -5.46
C GLY A 174 -44.34 2.99 -6.00
N PHE A 175 -44.22 4.19 -5.41
CA PHE A 175 -43.21 5.17 -5.82
C PHE A 175 -41.79 4.65 -5.55
N ARG A 176 -40.89 4.78 -6.54
CA ARG A 176 -39.50 4.30 -6.46
C ARG A 176 -38.53 5.47 -6.41
N ILE A 177 -37.68 5.48 -5.39
CA ILE A 177 -36.59 6.44 -5.24
C ILE A 177 -35.27 5.72 -5.50
N VAL A 178 -34.43 6.29 -6.37
CA VAL A 178 -33.05 5.84 -6.57
C VAL A 178 -32.12 6.80 -5.82
N GLN A 179 -31.50 6.30 -4.76
CA GLN A 179 -30.45 7.02 -4.04
C GLN A 179 -29.08 6.48 -4.46
N ILE A 180 -28.21 7.38 -4.89
CA ILE A 180 -26.82 7.10 -5.24
C ILE A 180 -25.96 7.81 -4.21
N SER A 181 -25.05 7.09 -3.55
CA SER A 181 -24.09 7.66 -2.60
C SER A 181 -22.67 7.20 -2.91
N ASP A 182 -21.70 8.06 -2.59
CA ASP A 182 -20.26 7.76 -2.54
C ASP A 182 -19.65 7.11 -3.79
N VAL A 183 -20.13 7.52 -4.97
CA VAL A 183 -19.52 7.10 -6.24
C VAL A 183 -18.28 7.95 -6.50
N HIS A 184 -17.13 7.50 -6.01
CA HIS A 184 -15.84 8.16 -6.26
C HIS A 184 -15.23 7.65 -7.58
N ILE A 185 -15.58 8.31 -8.70
CA ILE A 185 -15.05 7.96 -10.03
C ILE A 185 -13.66 8.58 -10.21
N GLY A 186 -12.64 7.72 -10.23
CA GLY A 186 -11.27 8.11 -10.55
C GLY A 186 -10.88 7.80 -12.01
N PRO A 187 -9.66 8.17 -12.44
CA PRO A 187 -9.15 7.91 -13.79
C PRO A 187 -8.96 6.40 -14.11
N THR A 188 -9.05 5.54 -13.09
CA THR A 188 -8.99 4.08 -13.17
C THR A 188 -10.37 3.42 -13.32
N ILE A 189 -11.47 4.14 -13.08
CA ILE A 189 -12.83 3.62 -13.23
C ILE A 189 -13.49 4.39 -14.36
N LYS A 190 -13.38 3.88 -15.59
CA LYS A 190 -13.96 4.49 -16.80
C LYS A 190 -14.96 3.54 -17.45
N LYS A 191 -16.00 4.12 -18.07
CA LYS A 191 -16.95 3.39 -18.92
C LYS A 191 -16.35 3.26 -20.32
N VAL A 192 -16.47 2.08 -20.93
CA VAL A 192 -16.36 1.94 -22.38
C VAL A 192 -17.67 2.50 -22.95
N PHE A 193 -17.63 3.62 -23.66
CA PHE A 193 -18.78 4.12 -24.40
C PHE A 193 -18.84 3.45 -25.76
#